data_AF-A0A177KAE6-F1
#
_entry.id   AF-A0A177KAE6-F1
#
_cell.length_a   1.000
_cell.length_b   1.000
_cell.length_c   1.000
_cell.angle_alpha   90.00
_cell.angle_beta   90.00
_cell.angle_gamma   90.00
#
_symmetry.space_group_name_H-M   'P 1'
#
loop_
_entity.id
_entity.type
_entity.pdbx_description
1 polymer ?
#
loop_
_entity_poly.entity_id
_entity_poly.type
_entity_poly.pdbx_seq_one_letter_code
_entity_poly.pdbx_strand_id
1 'polypeptide(L)'
;MGAGSPMRAVLWGAAALLLATIFLAPIFGFGRCLDSPDPEKSFCESYTASYAGLRVDIWPWAVVSAVIVVVTVVVAVRRHRRRRAERAASA
;
A
#
# COMPACT_ATOMS: atom_id res chain seq x y z
N MET A 1 -3.25 29.30 -6.04
CA MET A 1 -2.77 27.97 -5.59
C MET A 1 -2.61 27.09 -6.81
N GLY A 2 -1.36 26.83 -7.21
CA GLY A 2 -1.03 26.26 -8.52
C GLY A 2 -1.75 24.93 -8.78
N ALA A 3 -2.38 24.82 -9.95
CA ALA A 3 -2.92 23.58 -10.47
C ALA A 3 -1.75 22.61 -10.73
N GLY A 4 -1.33 21.87 -9.69
CA GLY A 4 -0.38 20.77 -9.85
C GLY A 4 -0.89 19.85 -10.95
N SER A 5 -0.07 19.65 -11.99
CA SER A 5 -0.41 18.88 -13.17
C SER A 5 -1.04 17.52 -12.80
N PRO A 6 -2.01 17.00 -13.56
CA PRO A 6 -2.65 15.71 -13.26
C PRO A 6 -1.61 14.59 -13.15
N MET A 7 -0.55 14.69 -13.95
CA MET A 7 0.65 13.88 -13.90
C MET A 7 1.27 13.83 -12.49
N ARG A 8 1.34 14.97 -11.79
CA ARG A 8 1.89 15.06 -10.44
C ARG A 8 1.08 14.28 -9.42
N ALA A 9 -0.25 14.37 -9.45
CA ALA A 9 -1.10 13.64 -8.51
C ALA A 9 -1.00 12.12 -8.71
N VAL A 10 -0.95 11.68 -9.96
CA VAL A 10 -0.75 10.26 -10.29
C VAL A 10 0.66 9.80 -9.90
N LEU A 11 1.69 10.60 -10.19
CA LEU A 11 3.07 10.31 -9.78
C LEU A 11 3.20 10.18 -8.27
N TRP A 12 2.61 11.09 -7.49
CA TRP A 12 2.64 11.03 -6.03
C TRP A 12 1.88 9.84 -5.48
N GLY A 13 0.71 9.50 -6.07
CA GLY A 13 -0.03 8.30 -5.69
C GLY A 13 0.75 7.02 -5.98
N ALA A 14 1.37 6.92 -7.17
CA ALA A 14 2.21 5.80 -7.54
C ALA A 14 3.47 5.69 -6.65
N ALA A 15 4.12 6.81 -6.34
CA ALA A 15 5.26 6.85 -5.44
C ALA A 15 4.87 6.41 -4.01
N ALA A 16 3.73 6.87 -3.49
CA ALA A 16 3.23 6.46 -2.19
C ALA A 16 2.91 4.95 -2.15
N LEU A 17 2.31 4.42 -3.22
CA LEU A 17 2.00 3.00 -3.32
C LEU A 17 3.27 2.13 -3.41
N LEU A 18 4.27 2.59 -4.17
CA LEU A 18 5.59 1.95 -4.22
C LEU A 18 6.24 1.92 -2.84
N LEU A 19 6.25 3.05 -2.13
CA LEU A 19 6.79 3.11 -0.77
C LEU A 19 6.03 2.19 0.18
N ALA A 20 4.69 2.20 0.16
CA ALA A 20 3.89 1.30 0.98
C ALA A 20 4.20 -0.18 0.69
N THR A 21 4.43 -0.52 -0.58
CA THR A 21 4.79 -1.89 -0.97
C THR A 21 6.19 -2.25 -0.46
N ILE A 22 7.19 -1.39 -0.67
CA ILE A 22 8.56 -1.66 -0.22
C ILE A 22 8.61 -1.81 1.30
N PHE A 23 7.94 -0.94 2.07
CA PHE A 23 8.08 -0.97 3.52
C PHE A 23 7.17 -1.98 4.22
N LEU A 24 5.97 -2.24 3.70
CA LEU A 24 4.96 -3.03 4.40
C LEU A 24 4.60 -4.35 3.70
N ALA A 25 4.92 -4.57 2.42
CA ALA A 25 4.49 -5.79 1.76
C ALA A 25 5.16 -7.02 2.38
N PRO A 26 4.39 -8.02 2.85
CA PRO A 26 4.93 -9.26 3.40
C PRO A 26 5.37 -10.17 2.25
N ILE A 27 6.62 -10.05 1.83
CA ILE A 27 7.14 -10.78 0.66
C ILE A 27 7.97 -11.99 1.07
N PHE A 28 8.60 -11.95 2.25
CA PHE A 28 9.47 -13.02 2.71
C PHE A 28 8.78 -13.87 3.77
N GLY A 29 8.60 -15.16 3.48
CA GLY A 29 8.15 -16.15 4.46
C GLY A 29 9.34 -16.72 5.22
N PHE A 30 9.26 -16.71 6.55
CA PHE A 30 10.22 -17.34 7.45
C PHE A 30 9.51 -18.41 8.27
N GLY A 31 10.20 -19.51 8.52
CA GLY A 31 9.77 -20.57 9.41
C GLY A 31 10.86 -20.86 10.42
N ARG A 32 10.50 -20.96 11.69
CA ARG A 32 11.41 -21.44 12.75
C ARG A 32 10.71 -22.52 13.56
N CYS A 33 11.43 -23.59 13.85
CA CYS A 33 10.98 -24.59 14.81
C CYS A 33 11.84 -24.45 16.06
N LEU A 34 11.18 -24.28 17.20
CA LEU A 34 11.81 -24.27 18.51
C LEU A 34 11.45 -25.58 19.18
N ASP A 35 12.47 -26.40 19.39
CA ASP A 35 12.30 -27.69 20.05
C ASP A 35 12.54 -27.52 21.55
N SER A 36 11.63 -28.06 22.35
CA SER A 36 11.66 -28.00 23.80
C SER A 36 11.91 -29.40 24.36
N PRO A 37 12.61 -29.53 25.51
CA PRO A 37 12.71 -30.81 26.22
C PRO A 37 11.34 -31.38 26.62
N ASP A 38 10.38 -30.50 26.89
CA ASP A 38 8.96 -30.87 27.03
C ASP A 38 8.32 -30.96 25.63
N PRO A 39 7.88 -32.14 25.17
CA PRO A 39 7.38 -32.34 23.80
C PRO A 39 6.08 -31.58 23.50
N GLU A 40 5.26 -31.30 24.53
CA GLU A 40 4.06 -30.48 24.36
C GLU A 40 4.36 -28.98 24.12
N LYS A 41 5.59 -28.54 24.38
CA LYS A 41 6.02 -27.15 24.20
C LYS A 41 6.86 -26.93 22.96
N SER A 42 7.14 -27.97 22.18
CA SER A 42 7.77 -27.80 20.87
C SER A 42 6.78 -27.14 19.91
N PHE A 43 7.18 -26.06 19.26
CA PHE A 43 6.33 -25.36 18.31
C PHE A 43 7.10 -24.91 17.07
N CYS A 44 6.44 -25.00 15.93
CA CYS A 44 6.90 -24.38 14.70
C CYS A 44 6.08 -23.11 14.46
N GLU A 45 6.77 -22.00 14.28
CA GLU A 45 6.19 -20.70 13.99
C GLU A 45 6.60 -20.27 12.59
N SER A 46 5.61 -19.94 11.77
CA SER A 46 5.81 -19.31 10.47
C SER A 46 5.36 -17.85 10.55
N TYR A 47 6.18 -16.94 10.02
CA TYR A 47 5.90 -15.52 9.99
C TYR A 47 6.35 -14.91 8.66
N THR A 48 5.70 -13.82 8.27
CA THR A 48 6.10 -13.04 7.10
C THR A 48 6.82 -11.78 7.52
N ALA A 49 7.82 -11.37 6.73
CA ALA A 49 8.50 -10.10 6.91
C ALA A 49 8.45 -9.24 5.64
N SER A 50 8.53 -7.93 5.83
CA SER A 50 8.67 -6.97 4.73
C SER A 50 10.09 -6.90 4.21
N TYR A 51 10.29 -6.17 3.11
CA TYR A 51 11.62 -5.86 2.57
C TYR A 51 12.55 -5.16 3.58
N ALA A 52 11.98 -4.47 4.57
CA ALA A 52 12.73 -3.83 5.65
C ALA A 52 13.05 -4.80 6.82
N GLY A 53 12.71 -6.09 6.70
CA GLY A 53 12.93 -7.11 7.73
C GLY A 53 11.97 -7.03 8.91
N LEU A 54 10.94 -6.19 8.84
CA LEU A 54 9.91 -6.07 9.88
C LEU A 54 8.97 -7.25 9.78
N ARG A 55 8.64 -7.90 10.91
CA ARG A 55 7.51 -8.85 10.93
C ARG A 55 6.22 -8.08 10.68
N VAL A 56 5.50 -8.45 9.63
CA VAL A 56 4.25 -7.80 9.24
C VAL A 56 3.22 -8.83 8.84
N ASP A 57 2.02 -8.64 9.36
CA ASP A 57 0.81 -9.30 8.88
C ASP A 57 0.36 -8.70 7.55
N ILE A 58 -0.31 -9.50 6.72
CA ILE A 58 -0.78 -9.07 5.40
C ILE A 58 -1.90 -8.03 5.45
N TRP A 59 -2.66 -8.01 6.55
CA TRP A 59 -3.81 -7.14 6.73
C TRP A 59 -3.45 -5.65 6.78
N PRO A 60 -2.51 -5.18 7.64
CA PRO A 60 -2.07 -3.79 7.65
C PRO A 60 -1.60 -3.28 6.29
N TRP A 61 -0.79 -4.06 5.57
CA TRP A 61 -0.31 -3.69 4.24
C TRP A 61 -1.45 -3.55 3.23
N ALA A 62 -2.38 -4.51 3.21
CA ALA A 62 -3.51 -4.52 2.29
C ALA A 62 -4.42 -3.30 2.51
N VAL A 63 -4.71 -2.95 3.77
CA VAL A 63 -5.53 -1.79 4.12
C VAL A 63 -4.86 -0.49 3.68
N VAL A 64 -3.57 -0.29 3.98
CA VAL A 64 -2.84 0.92 3.58
C VAL A 64 -2.80 1.06 2.06
N SER A 65 -2.51 -0.02 1.35
CA SER A 65 -2.47 -0.03 -0.12
C SER A 65 -3.84 0.30 -0.73
N ALA A 66 -4.92 -0.27 -0.19
CA ALA A 66 -6.28 0.02 -0.64
C ALA A 66 -6.65 1.50 -0.44
N VAL A 67 -6.31 2.09 0.72
CA VAL A 67 -6.56 3.52 0.99
C VAL A 67 -5.82 4.42 0.00
N ILE A 68 -4.54 4.14 -0.28
CA ILE A 68 -3.75 4.92 -1.25
C ILE A 68 -4.41 4.86 -2.64
N VAL A 69 -4.82 3.67 -3.09
CA VAL A 69 -5.49 3.49 -4.38
C VAL A 69 -6.80 4.28 -4.42
N VAL A 70 -7.66 4.14 -3.41
CA VAL A 70 -8.97 4.82 -3.34
C VAL A 70 -8.79 6.33 -3.37
N VAL A 71 -7.90 6.89 -2.54
CA VAL A 71 -7.66 8.34 -2.49
C VAL A 71 -7.15 8.85 -3.84
N THR A 72 -6.20 8.14 -4.45
CA THR A 72 -5.63 8.52 -5.76
C THR A 72 -6.70 8.51 -6.85
N VAL A 73 -7.54 7.48 -6.89
CA VAL A 73 -8.65 7.36 -7.85
C VAL A 73 -9.69 8.45 -7.63
N VAL A 74 -10.12 8.69 -6.38
CA VAL A 74 -11.12 9.72 -6.05
C VAL A 74 -10.62 11.10 -6.45
N VAL A 75 -9.37 11.44 -6.15
CA VAL A 75 -8.77 12.72 -6.53
C VAL A 75 -8.68 12.86 -8.05
N ALA A 76 -8.24 11.81 -8.76
CA ALA A 76 -8.15 11.82 -10.22
C ALA A 76 -9.53 12.01 -10.88
N VAL A 77 -10.55 11.25 -10.44
CA VAL A 77 -11.93 11.33 -10.94
C VAL A 77 -12.54 12.69 -10.69
N ARG A 78 -12.44 13.23 -9.46
CA ARG A 78 -13.00 14.55 -9.12
C ARG A 78 -12.40 15.66 -9.99
N ARG A 79 -11.09 15.62 -10.23
CA ARG A 79 -10.41 16.62 -11.07
C ARG A 79 -10.76 16.48 -12.55
N HIS A 80 -10.90 15.25 -13.06
CA HIS A 80 -11.33 15.02 -14.44
C HIS A 80 -12.76 15.52 -14.68
N ARG A 81 -13.68 15.31 -13.73
CA ARG A 81 -15.04 15.87 -13.80
C ARG A 81 -15.05 17.40 -13.84
N ARG A 82 -14.22 18.06 -13.03
CA ARG A 82 -14.08 19.54 -13.06
C ARG A 82 -13.61 20.05 -14.42
N ARG A 83 -12.59 19.42 -15.01
CA ARG A 83 -12.09 19.79 -16.35
C ARG A 83 -13.14 19.61 -17.45
N ARG A 84 -13.97 18.56 -17.35
CA ARG A 84 -15.08 18.36 -18.29
C ARG A 84 -16.14 19.45 -18.15
N ALA A 85 -16.47 19.84 -16.93
CA ALA A 85 -17.43 20.92 -16.67
C ALA A 85 -16.93 22.28 -17.20
N GLU A 86 -15.64 22.60 -17.00
CA GLU A 86 -15.02 23.84 -17.52
C GLU A 86 -15.04 23.89 -19.06
N ARG A 87 -14.74 22.76 -19.72
CA ARG A 87 -14.82 22.67 -21.20
C ARG A 87 -16.24 22.81 -21.72
N ALA A 88 -17.23 22.22 -21.04
CA ALA A 88 -18.63 22.35 -21.41
C ALA A 88 -19.17 23.78 -21.21
N ALA A 89 -18.59 24.55 -20.28
CA ALA A 89 -18.95 25.95 -20.05
C ALA A 89 -18.26 26.94 -21.01
N SER A 90 -17.27 26.48 -21.78
CA SER A 90 -16.50 27.31 -22.72
C SER A 90 -16.83 27.01 -24.20
N ALA A 91 -17.75 26.08 -24.44
CA ALA A 91 -18.29 25.71 -25.76
C ALA A 91 -19.71 26.26 -25.87
#